data_AF-A0A4R4Q314-F1
#
_entry.id   AF-A0A4R4Q314-F1
#
_cell.length_a   1.000
_cell.length_b   1.000
_cell.length_c   1.000
_cell.angle_alpha   90.00
_cell.angle_beta   90.00
_cell.angle_gamma   90.00
#
_symmetry.space_group_name_H-M   'P 1'
#
loop_
_entity.id
_entity.type
_entity.pdbx_description
1 polymer ?
#
loop_
_entity_poly.entity_id
_entity_poly.type
_entity_poly.pdbx_seq_one_letter_code
_entity_poly.pdbx_strand_id
1 'polypeptide(L)'
;MSGLQFRAPDGLGTPDALVVPGGGWGSRAEKGSWAEARRGVLTERIAELAPQLRWIGSVCTGTMLLAEAGLLKGRPATTSRPGWSTTKAAMCS
;
A
#
# COMPACT_ATOMS: atom_id res chain seq x y z
N MET A 1 -8.87 -6.11 -16.84
CA MET A 1 -10.05 -5.36 -16.36
C MET A 1 -9.59 -4.01 -15.86
N SER A 2 -10.14 -2.93 -16.41
CA SER A 2 -9.99 -1.58 -15.84
C SER A 2 -10.83 -1.56 -14.57
N GLY A 3 -10.20 -1.68 -13.39
CA GLY A 3 -10.90 -1.81 -12.11
C GLY A 3 -11.83 -0.63 -11.79
N LEU A 4 -12.55 -0.74 -10.66
CA LEU A 4 -13.41 0.31 -10.11
C LEU A 4 -12.68 1.65 -10.11
N GLN A 5 -13.23 2.65 -10.80
CA GLN A 5 -12.76 4.03 -10.73
C GLN A 5 -13.53 4.71 -9.60
N PHE A 6 -12.85 4.98 -8.50
CA PHE A 6 -13.38 5.79 -7.42
C PHE A 6 -12.85 7.22 -7.57
N ARG A 7 -13.75 8.18 -7.69
CA ARG A 7 -13.42 9.61 -7.68
C ARG A 7 -14.20 10.25 -6.55
N ALA A 8 -13.49 10.74 -5.54
CA ALA A 8 -14.12 11.56 -4.53
C ALA A 8 -14.57 12.88 -5.19
N PRO A 9 -15.82 13.33 -4.99
CA PRO A 9 -16.31 14.58 -5.55
C PRO A 9 -15.56 15.80 -4.98
N ASP A 10 -15.19 15.74 -3.70
CA ASP A 10 -14.41 16.75 -3.00
C ASP A 10 -13.35 16.11 -2.08
N GLY A 11 -12.27 16.84 -1.79
CA GLY A 11 -11.31 16.49 -0.75
C GLY A 11 -11.70 17.18 0.56
N LEU A 12 -12.06 16.41 1.58
CA LEU A 12 -12.54 16.92 2.88
C LEU A 12 -11.43 17.52 3.78
N GLY A 13 -10.26 17.87 3.21
CA GLY A 13 -9.08 18.33 3.95
C GLY A 13 -8.07 17.22 4.22
N THR A 14 -7.34 17.33 5.33
CA THR A 14 -6.33 16.33 5.74
C THR A 14 -7.01 15.07 6.27
N PRO A 15 -6.73 13.88 5.72
CA PRO A 15 -7.37 12.65 6.18
C PRO A 15 -6.84 12.22 7.56
N ASP A 16 -7.70 11.65 8.40
CA ASP A 16 -7.28 10.96 9.62
C ASP A 16 -6.82 9.52 9.36
N ALA A 17 -7.20 8.93 8.22
CA ALA A 17 -6.95 7.53 7.91
C ALA A 17 -6.64 7.29 6.43
N LEU A 18 -5.83 6.26 6.16
CA LEU A 18 -5.51 5.80 4.81
C LEU A 18 -5.78 4.30 4.66
N VAL A 19 -6.47 3.94 3.57
CA VAL A 19 -6.65 2.54 3.15
C VAL A 19 -5.95 2.33 1.82
N VAL A 20 -5.02 1.37 1.77
CA VAL A 20 -4.22 1.06 0.58
C VAL A 20 -4.69 -0.26 -0.03
N PRO A 21 -5.47 -0.23 -1.13
CA PRO A 21 -5.90 -1.45 -1.81
C PRO A 21 -4.76 -2.09 -2.59
N GLY A 22 -4.85 -3.41 -2.76
CA GLY A 22 -3.94 -4.20 -3.57
C GLY A 22 -4.43 -4.44 -5.00
N GLY A 23 -3.78 -5.40 -5.65
CA GLY A 23 -4.02 -5.82 -7.04
C GLY A 23 -2.72 -5.87 -7.85
N GLY A 24 -2.62 -6.80 -8.80
CA GLY A 24 -1.53 -6.81 -9.79
C GLY A 24 -0.15 -7.27 -9.31
N TRP A 25 0.03 -7.67 -8.04
CA TRP A 25 1.34 -8.13 -7.54
C TRP A 25 1.78 -9.46 -8.14
N GLY A 26 0.93 -10.50 -8.04
CA GLY A 26 1.29 -11.86 -8.46
C GLY A 26 1.59 -11.98 -9.94
N SER A 27 0.88 -11.22 -10.79
CA SER A 27 1.09 -11.18 -12.23
C SER A 27 2.05 -10.10 -12.69
N ARG A 28 2.65 -9.33 -11.77
CA ARG A 28 3.51 -8.19 -12.08
C ARG A 28 2.87 -7.22 -13.10
N ALA A 29 1.57 -6.97 -12.91
CA ALA A 29 0.77 -6.25 -13.89
C ALA A 29 1.26 -4.82 -14.10
N GLU A 30 1.04 -4.29 -15.30
CA GLU A 30 1.37 -2.89 -15.67
C GLU A 30 0.58 -1.85 -14.86
N LYS A 31 -0.49 -2.28 -14.19
CA LYS A 31 -1.31 -1.46 -13.27
C LYS A 31 -1.55 -2.24 -11.98
N GLY A 32 -1.58 -1.53 -10.85
CA GLY A 32 -1.79 -2.10 -9.52
C GLY A 32 -0.55 -1.96 -8.63
N SER A 33 -0.55 -2.59 -7.45
CA SER A 33 0.45 -2.34 -6.42
C SER A 33 1.89 -2.70 -6.85
N TRP A 34 2.07 -3.63 -7.79
CA TRP A 34 3.40 -3.90 -8.38
C TRP A 34 3.94 -2.71 -9.17
N ALA A 35 3.15 -2.20 -10.11
CA ALA A 35 3.56 -1.06 -10.93
C ALA A 35 3.75 0.20 -10.07
N GLU A 36 2.86 0.42 -9.10
CA GLU A 36 2.95 1.59 -8.21
C GLU A 36 4.15 1.53 -7.25
N ALA A 37 4.48 0.34 -6.72
CA ALA A 37 5.70 0.15 -5.93
C ALA A 37 6.95 0.49 -6.75
N ARG A 38 7.01 0.04 -8.01
CA ARG A 38 8.13 0.34 -8.91
C ARG A 38 8.23 1.82 -9.28
N ARG A 39 7.11 2.54 -9.28
CA ARG A 39 7.08 3.99 -9.57
C ARG A 39 7.56 4.83 -8.39
N GLY A 40 7.43 4.34 -7.15
CA GLY A 40 7.89 5.02 -5.94
C GLY A 40 7.01 6.20 -5.47
N VAL A 41 6.30 6.87 -6.38
CA VAL A 41 5.49 8.05 -6.06
C VAL A 41 4.49 7.79 -4.93
N LEU A 42 3.73 6.69 -5.00
CA LEU A 42 2.76 6.39 -3.94
C LEU A 42 3.43 6.01 -2.62
N THR A 43 4.56 5.28 -2.65
CA THR A 43 5.23 4.82 -1.44
C THR A 43 5.90 5.97 -0.69
N GLU A 44 6.47 6.93 -1.41
CA GLU A 44 7.00 8.19 -0.84
C GLU A 44 5.88 9.00 -0.18
N ARG A 45 4.76 9.22 -0.88
CA ARG A 45 3.61 9.96 -0.33
C ARG A 45 2.99 9.25 0.87
N ILE A 46 2.95 7.92 0.89
CA ILE A 46 2.50 7.14 2.05
C ILE A 46 3.43 7.39 3.24
N ALA A 47 4.75 7.36 3.04
CA ALA A 47 5.72 7.59 4.11
C ALA A 47 5.63 9.02 4.68
N GLU A 48 5.42 10.02 3.83
CA GLU A 48 5.23 11.42 4.23
C GLU A 48 3.95 11.64 5.05
N LEU A 49 2.85 11.00 4.66
CA LEU A 49 1.56 11.15 5.34
C LEU A 49 1.50 10.34 6.63
N ALA A 50 2.21 9.22 6.71
CA ALA A 50 2.05 8.25 7.79
C ALA A 50 2.16 8.82 9.22
N PRO A 51 3.07 9.76 9.54
CA PRO A 51 3.17 10.34 10.88
C PRO A 51 1.97 11.19 11.30
N GLN A 52 1.17 11.65 10.32
CA GLN A 52 0.02 12.54 10.55
C GLN A 52 -1.30 11.75 10.63
N LEU A 53 -1.30 10.48 10.22
CA LEU A 53 -2.50 9.65 10.16
C LEU A 53 -2.72 8.93 11.50
N ARG A 54 -3.98 8.91 11.94
CA ARG A 54 -4.41 8.09 13.07
C ARG A 54 -4.42 6.61 12.72
N TRP A 55 -4.81 6.27 11.50
CA TRP A 55 -4.94 4.88 11.04
C TRP A 55 -4.38 4.68 9.64
N ILE A 56 -3.63 3.60 9.44
CA ILE A 56 -3.19 3.16 8.12
C ILE A 56 -3.46 1.66 8.02
N GLY A 57 -4.18 1.28 6.97
CA GLY A 57 -4.51 -0.10 6.67
C GLY A 57 -4.23 -0.45 5.22
N SER A 58 -4.02 -1.73 4.96
CA SER A 58 -3.87 -2.24 3.60
C SER A 58 -4.77 -3.45 3.37
N VAL A 59 -5.13 -3.67 2.11
CA VAL A 59 -5.91 -4.83 1.69
C VAL A 59 -5.12 -5.61 0.66
N CYS A 60 -5.09 -6.95 0.79
CA CYS A 60 -4.45 -7.84 -0.18
C CYS A 60 -2.99 -7.42 -0.41
N THR A 61 -2.59 -7.15 -1.65
CA THR A 61 -1.22 -6.77 -1.99
C THR A 61 -0.90 -5.29 -1.80
N GLY A 62 -1.82 -4.51 -1.22
CA GLY A 62 -1.55 -3.13 -0.80
C GLY A 62 -0.50 -3.06 0.31
N THR A 63 -0.34 -4.15 1.08
CA THR A 63 0.68 -4.30 2.12
C THR A 63 2.09 -4.10 1.59
N MET A 64 2.34 -4.38 0.31
CA MET A 64 3.65 -4.20 -0.31
C MET A 64 3.99 -2.71 -0.47
N LEU A 65 3.00 -1.85 -0.73
CA LEU A 65 3.23 -0.41 -0.74
C LEU A 65 3.56 0.12 0.66
N LEU A 66 2.95 -0.46 1.71
CA LEU A 66 3.31 -0.13 3.09
C LEU A 66 4.72 -0.65 3.46
N ALA A 67 5.11 -1.81 2.93
CA ALA A 67 6.44 -2.38 3.09
C ALA A 67 7.52 -1.48 2.47
N GLU A 68 7.33 -1.09 1.20
CA GLU A 68 8.24 -0.19 0.48
C GLU A 68 8.27 1.22 1.10
N ALA A 69 7.17 1.67 1.70
CA ALA A 69 7.14 2.90 2.50
C ALA A 69 7.84 2.77 3.87
N GLY A 70 8.41 1.61 4.20
CA GLY A 70 9.15 1.37 5.45
C GLY A 70 8.26 1.19 6.69
N LEU A 71 6.95 1.04 6.52
CA LEU A 71 5.99 1.09 7.63
C LEU A 71 5.81 -0.25 8.37
N LEU A 72 6.39 -1.34 7.87
CA LEU A 72 6.19 -2.68 8.44
C LEU A 72 7.32 -3.17 9.36
N LYS A 73 8.46 -2.46 9.39
CA LYS A 73 9.63 -2.83 10.19
C LYS A 73 9.27 -3.05 11.65
N GLY A 74 9.49 -4.27 12.15
CA GLY A 74 9.20 -4.66 13.53
C GLY A 74 7.71 -4.70 13.89
N ARG A 75 6.81 -4.72 12.90
CA ARG A 75 5.34 -4.69 13.12
C ARG A 75 4.66 -5.89 12.48
N PRO A 76 3.69 -6.52 13.15
CA PRO A 76 2.93 -7.62 12.56
C PRO A 76 2.05 -7.12 11.40
N ALA A 77 2.01 -7.88 10.31
CA ALA A 77 1.20 -7.60 9.13
C ALA A 77 0.77 -8.90 8.43
N THR A 78 -0.29 -8.81 7.61
CA THR A 78 -0.78 -9.91 6.78
C THR A 78 -1.03 -9.43 5.36
N THR A 79 -1.10 -10.36 4.42
CA THR A 79 -1.39 -10.08 3.00
C THR A 79 -2.01 -11.30 2.32
N SER A 80 -2.43 -11.13 1.07
CA SER A 80 -2.76 -12.25 0.18
C SER A 80 -1.53 -13.10 -0.14
N ARG A 81 -1.75 -14.38 -0.46
CA ARG A 81 -0.70 -15.38 -0.79
C ARG A 81 0.45 -14.84 -1.66
N PRO A 82 0.22 -14.15 -2.80
CA PRO A 82 1.31 -13.69 -3.66
C PRO A 82 2.27 -12.68 -3.02
N GLY A 83 1.85 -11.96 -1.97
CA GLY A 83 2.66 -10.94 -1.31
C GLY A 83 3.42 -11.42 -0.06
N TRP A 84 3.20 -12.68 0.36
CA TRP A 84 3.60 -13.11 1.70
C TRP A 84 5.12 -13.08 1.94
N SER A 85 5.93 -13.50 0.95
CA SER A 85 7.39 -13.50 1.09
C SER A 85 7.94 -12.08 1.31
N THR A 86 7.49 -11.11 0.51
CA THR A 86 7.87 -9.70 0.62
C THR A 86 7.41 -9.10 1.95
N THR A 87 6.16 -9.32 2.33
CA THR A 87 5.62 -8.81 3.61
C THR A 87 6.42 -9.36 4.79
N LYS A 88 6.73 -10.66 4.78
CA LYS A 88 7.54 -11.29 5.84
C LYS A 88 8.93 -10.68 5.94
N ALA A 89 9.61 -10.48 4.82
CA ALA A 89 10.93 -9.86 4.80
C ALA A 89 10.90 -8.44 5.39
N ALA A 90 9.91 -7.63 5.00
CA ALA A 90 9.76 -6.25 5.47
C ALA A 90 9.45 -6.13 6.97
N MET A 91 8.79 -7.12 7.57
CA MET A 91 8.58 -7.14 9.02
C MET A 91 9.88 -7.44 9.79
N CYS A 92 10.80 -8.18 9.17
CA CYS A 92 12.05 -8.64 9.79
C CYS A 92 13.28 -7.74 9.51
N SER A 93 13.18 -6.79 8.58
CA SER A 93 14.20 -5.78 8.28
C SER A 93 14.23 -4.67 9.31
#